data_AF-F2I0F3-F1
#
_entry.id   AF-F2I0F3-F1
#
_cell.length_a   1.000
_cell.length_b   1.000
_cell.length_c   1.000
_cell.angle_alpha   90.00
_cell.angle_beta   90.00
_cell.angle_gamma   90.00
#
_symmetry.space_group_name_H-M   'P 1'
#
loop_
_entity.id
_entity.type
_entity.pdbx_description
1 polymer ?
#
loop_
_entity_poly.entity_id
_entity_poly.type
_entity_poly.pdbx_seq_one_letter_code
_entity_poly.pdbx_strand_id
1 'polypeptide(L)'
;MKKFFFNLFSISIIFLLLSLGTWQLIRLQWKQELIFEIENSANKKARVFQSRNHKNFQKVKLEGKLLKQNYFIYRLSEKGKYGFDLLSILQLDSSNLILIKRGWTRKIDDTLKLNNTEETSVFEGVLYPLKEKGLFTPDNSPKENFLYYFDKKKLEHELNNKFYPYILVQDQKDLKFSNLENKQIVTISNNHLQYAVTWFVLAIGIIIAFWFYKRK
;
A
#
# COMPACT_ATOMS: atom_id res chain seq x y z
N MET A 1 -26.60 -38.72 -21.25
CA MET A 1 -25.51 -38.32 -20.31
C MET A 1 -24.67 -37.13 -20.80
N LYS A 2 -24.00 -37.19 -21.97
CA LYS A 2 -23.11 -36.10 -22.43
C LYS A 2 -23.76 -34.70 -22.53
N LYS A 3 -25.00 -34.61 -23.05
CA LYS A 3 -25.76 -33.34 -23.12
C LYS A 3 -26.11 -32.75 -21.74
N PHE A 4 -26.34 -33.58 -20.73
CA PHE A 4 -26.63 -33.13 -19.37
C PHE A 4 -25.40 -32.49 -18.74
N PHE A 5 -24.26 -33.18 -18.80
CA PHE A 5 -22.98 -32.66 -18.29
C PHE A 5 -22.56 -31.36 -18.98
N PHE A 6 -22.75 -31.24 -20.30
CA PHE A 6 -22.44 -30.01 -21.03
C PHE A 6 -23.32 -28.82 -20.58
N ASN A 7 -24.63 -29.04 -20.38
CA ASN A 7 -25.53 -27.98 -19.90
C ASN A 7 -25.16 -27.56 -18.48
N LEU A 8 -24.90 -28.53 -17.61
CA LEU A 8 -24.50 -28.27 -16.23
C LEU A 8 -23.21 -27.44 -16.20
N PHE A 9 -22.20 -27.88 -16.95
CA PHE A 9 -20.93 -27.15 -17.07
C PHE A 9 -21.13 -25.72 -17.59
N SER A 10 -21.92 -25.55 -18.66
CA SER A 10 -22.20 -24.22 -19.26
C SER A 10 -22.92 -23.29 -18.28
N ILE A 11 -23.90 -23.79 -17.54
CA ILE A 11 -24.62 -23.00 -16.54
C ILE A 11 -23.71 -22.68 -15.36
N SER A 12 -22.92 -23.63 -14.88
CA SER A 12 -21.97 -23.41 -13.79
C SER A 12 -20.91 -22.35 -14.15
N ILE A 13 -20.37 -22.38 -15.37
CA ILE A 13 -19.40 -21.37 -15.80
C ILE A 13 -20.05 -19.98 -15.93
N ILE A 14 -21.27 -19.89 -16.48
CA ILE A 14 -22.00 -18.62 -16.54
C ILE A 14 -22.22 -18.05 -15.14
N PHE A 15 -22.70 -18.88 -14.21
CA PHE A 15 -22.92 -18.48 -12.81
C PHE A 15 -21.62 -18.01 -12.14
N LEU A 16 -20.52 -18.73 -12.36
CA LEU A 16 -19.20 -18.34 -11.86
C LEU A 16 -18.77 -16.98 -12.40
N LEU A 17 -18.88 -16.74 -13.71
CA LEU A 17 -18.48 -15.48 -14.34
C LEU A 17 -19.34 -14.31 -13.85
N LEU A 18 -20.65 -14.49 -13.72
CA LEU A 18 -21.55 -13.48 -13.16
C LEU A 18 -21.18 -13.17 -11.70
N SER A 19 -20.90 -14.21 -10.90
CA SER A 19 -20.48 -14.05 -9.50
C SER A 19 -19.16 -13.30 -9.38
N LEU A 20 -18.18 -13.62 -10.24
CA LEU A 20 -16.91 -12.91 -10.32
C LEU A 20 -17.11 -11.44 -10.73
N GLY A 21 -17.94 -11.17 -11.74
CA GLY A 21 -18.28 -9.80 -12.15
C GLY A 21 -18.91 -8.98 -11.02
N THR A 22 -19.90 -9.55 -10.32
CA THR A 22 -20.54 -8.91 -9.18
C THR A 22 -19.56 -8.69 -8.02
N TRP A 23 -18.72 -9.67 -7.71
CA TRP A 23 -17.68 -9.52 -6.69
C TRP A 23 -16.71 -8.38 -7.03
N GLN A 24 -16.32 -8.22 -8.29
CA GLN A 24 -15.48 -7.10 -8.72
C GLN A 24 -16.16 -5.75 -8.50
N LEU A 25 -17.48 -5.62 -8.71
CA LEU A 25 -18.22 -4.39 -8.43
C LEU A 25 -18.30 -4.08 -6.92
N ILE A 26 -18.55 -5.10 -6.09
CA ILE A 26 -18.53 -4.94 -4.62
C ILE A 26 -17.13 -4.50 -4.17
N ARG A 27 -16.09 -5.11 -4.73
CA ARG A 27 -14.70 -4.78 -4.41
C ARG A 27 -14.31 -3.38 -4.87
N LEU A 28 -14.82 -2.94 -6.03
CA LEU A 28 -14.68 -1.58 -6.55
C LEU A 28 -15.24 -0.57 -5.55
N GLN A 29 -16.49 -0.76 -5.13
CA GLN A 29 -17.19 0.14 -4.20
C GLN A 29 -16.45 0.23 -2.86
N TRP A 30 -16.12 -0.92 -2.25
CA TRP A 30 -15.35 -0.96 -1.02
C TRP A 30 -14.02 -0.19 -1.12
N LYS A 31 -13.35 -0.31 -2.27
CA LYS A 31 -12.08 0.36 -2.50
C LYS A 31 -12.23 1.87 -2.70
N GLN A 32 -13.30 2.31 -3.35
CA GLN A 32 -13.63 3.72 -3.48
C GLN A 32 -13.93 4.35 -2.12
N GLU A 33 -14.70 3.67 -1.27
CA GLU A 33 -14.99 4.12 0.09
C GLU A 33 -13.71 4.25 0.94
N LEU A 34 -12.81 3.28 0.83
CA LEU A 34 -11.51 3.32 1.51
C LEU A 34 -10.65 4.51 1.04
N ILE A 35 -10.57 4.74 -0.27
CA ILE A 35 -9.83 5.88 -0.83
C ILE A 35 -10.43 7.20 -0.32
N PHE A 36 -11.75 7.30 -0.35
CA PHE A 36 -12.47 8.47 0.16
C PHE A 36 -12.24 8.70 1.66
N GLU A 37 -12.20 7.65 2.48
CA GLU A 37 -11.87 7.74 3.90
C GLU A 37 -10.45 8.30 4.11
N ILE A 38 -9.48 7.76 3.37
CA ILE A 38 -8.08 8.20 3.41
C ILE A 38 -7.96 9.67 2.99
N GLU A 39 -8.58 10.06 1.88
CA GLU A 39 -8.59 11.44 1.36
C GLU A 39 -9.21 12.42 2.36
N ASN A 40 -10.38 12.08 2.89
CA ASN A 40 -11.03 12.91 3.91
C ASN A 40 -10.20 13.03 5.18
N SER A 41 -9.52 11.96 5.59
CA SER A 41 -8.64 11.99 6.75
C SER A 41 -7.41 12.87 6.50
N ALA A 42 -6.77 12.73 5.33
CA ALA A 42 -5.61 13.53 4.93
C ALA A 42 -5.88 15.04 4.89
N ASN A 43 -7.13 15.44 4.62
CA ASN A 43 -7.57 16.83 4.56
C ASN A 43 -8.03 17.40 5.91
N LYS A 44 -8.18 16.57 6.95
CA LYS A 44 -8.50 17.04 8.31
C LYS A 44 -7.26 17.62 8.99
N LYS A 45 -7.45 18.42 10.04
CA LYS A 45 -6.36 18.84 10.92
C LYS A 45 -5.71 17.62 11.58
N ALA A 46 -4.40 17.54 11.54
CA ALA A 46 -3.66 16.45 12.18
C ALA A 46 -3.90 16.45 13.69
N ARG A 47 -4.11 15.26 14.25
CA ARG A 47 -4.17 15.06 15.70
C ARG A 47 -2.79 14.73 16.23
N VAL A 48 -2.45 15.20 17.43
CA VAL A 48 -1.22 14.74 18.10
C VAL A 48 -1.29 13.23 18.25
N PHE A 49 -0.26 12.54 17.80
CA PHE A 49 -0.20 11.09 17.91
C PHE A 49 -0.19 10.67 19.38
N GLN A 50 -1.03 9.69 19.69
CA GLN A 50 -1.05 9.04 21.00
C GLN A 50 -0.81 7.55 20.78
N SER A 51 0.02 6.97 21.65
CA SER A 51 0.43 5.56 21.59
C SER A 51 -0.75 4.60 21.66
N ARG A 52 -1.82 5.00 22.35
CA ARG A 52 -3.09 4.27 22.48
C ARG A 52 -4.15 4.97 21.64
N ASN A 53 -5.07 4.19 21.06
CA ASN A 53 -6.26 4.68 20.35
C ASN A 53 -6.03 5.43 19.03
N HIS A 54 -5.15 4.94 18.16
CA HIS A 54 -5.06 5.41 16.77
C HIS A 54 -5.88 4.50 15.84
N LYS A 55 -6.42 5.10 14.77
CA LYS A 55 -7.14 4.40 13.71
C LYS A 55 -6.28 4.28 12.46
N ASN A 56 -6.54 3.24 11.68
CA ASN A 56 -5.99 3.16 10.33
C ASN A 56 -6.39 4.41 9.55
N PHE A 57 -5.47 4.91 8.72
CA PHE A 57 -5.68 6.06 7.84
C PHE A 57 -5.94 7.38 8.57
N GLN A 58 -5.67 7.47 9.87
CA GLN A 58 -5.80 8.71 10.62
C GLN A 58 -4.64 9.67 10.33
N LYS A 59 -4.96 10.94 10.08
CA LYS A 59 -3.94 12.00 10.00
C LYS A 59 -3.45 12.39 11.39
N VAL A 60 -2.13 12.32 11.58
CA VAL A 60 -1.48 12.61 12.86
C VAL A 60 -0.24 13.47 12.69
N LYS A 61 0.14 14.11 13.79
CA LYS A 61 1.40 14.82 13.98
C LYS A 61 2.24 14.04 14.99
N LEU A 62 3.44 13.67 14.59
CA LEU A 62 4.47 12.99 15.36
C LEU A 62 5.61 13.96 15.67
N GLU A 63 6.20 13.78 16.83
CA GLU A 63 7.41 14.49 17.25
C GLU A 63 8.36 13.47 17.89
N GLY A 64 9.63 13.52 17.53
CA GLY A 64 10.61 12.58 18.05
C GLY A 64 12.00 12.76 17.46
N LYS A 65 12.91 11.85 17.80
CA LYS A 65 14.29 11.88 17.32
C LYS A 65 14.47 10.92 16.15
N LEU A 66 14.98 11.41 15.02
CA LEU A 66 15.31 10.53 13.89
C LEU A 66 16.52 9.66 14.22
N LEU A 67 16.47 8.38 13.84
CA LEU A 67 17.67 7.56 13.78
C LEU A 67 18.52 7.96 12.57
N LYS A 68 19.84 7.72 12.68
CA LYS A 68 20.82 8.18 11.69
C LYS A 68 20.59 7.61 10.29
N GLN A 69 20.21 6.34 10.19
CA GLN A 69 20.12 5.62 8.91
C GLN A 69 18.74 5.75 8.25
N ASN A 70 18.72 6.03 6.95
CA ASN A 70 17.55 5.87 6.10
C ASN A 70 17.57 4.54 5.35
N TYR A 71 16.37 4.06 5.03
CA TYR A 71 16.13 2.83 4.30
C TYR A 71 15.38 3.14 3.02
N PHE A 72 15.66 2.38 1.97
CA PHE A 72 15.03 2.55 0.66
C PHE A 72 14.25 1.29 0.34
N ILE A 73 12.93 1.40 0.18
CA ILE A 73 12.10 0.26 -0.22
C ILE A 73 11.81 0.36 -1.71
N TYR A 74 12.17 -0.68 -2.45
CA TYR A 74 11.87 -0.76 -3.88
C TYR A 74 10.37 -0.61 -4.15
N ARG A 75 10.02 0.34 -5.02
CA ARG A 75 8.64 0.56 -5.43
C ARG A 75 8.50 1.26 -6.77
N LEU A 76 7.55 0.77 -7.58
CA LEU A 76 7.15 1.46 -8.80
C LEU A 76 6.38 2.74 -8.49
N SER A 77 6.64 3.80 -9.26
CA SER A 77 5.79 4.98 -9.30
C SER A 77 4.43 4.65 -9.95
N GLU A 78 3.47 5.56 -9.84
CA GLU A 78 2.17 5.44 -10.54
C GLU A 78 2.28 5.27 -12.04
N LYS A 79 3.31 5.87 -12.65
CA LYS A 79 3.58 5.75 -14.09
C LYS A 79 4.37 4.48 -14.40
N GLY A 80 4.49 3.54 -13.45
CA GLY A 80 5.22 2.28 -13.61
C GLY A 80 6.75 2.43 -13.65
N LYS A 81 7.30 3.58 -13.24
CA LYS A 81 8.76 3.81 -13.27
C LYS A 81 9.41 3.20 -12.02
N TYR A 82 10.55 2.55 -12.21
CA TYR A 82 11.40 2.06 -11.13
C TYR A 82 11.87 3.20 -10.19
N GLY A 83 11.88 2.93 -8.89
CA GLY A 83 12.45 3.80 -7.86
C GLY A 83 12.20 3.26 -6.45
N PHE A 84 12.22 4.15 -5.46
CA PHE A 84 12.29 3.78 -4.05
C PHE A 84 11.49 4.71 -3.14
N ASP A 85 10.75 4.14 -2.20
CA ASP A 85 10.22 4.87 -1.05
C ASP A 85 11.36 5.09 -0.04
N LEU A 86 11.62 6.35 0.34
CA LEU A 86 12.56 6.70 1.41
C LEU A 86 11.87 6.58 2.76
N LEU A 87 12.43 5.75 3.61
CA LEU A 87 11.94 5.49 4.95
C LEU A 87 12.95 5.94 6.01
N SER A 88 12.46 6.60 7.04
CA SER A 88 13.23 6.93 8.24
C SER A 88 12.57 6.32 9.46
N ILE A 89 13.39 6.01 10.47
CA ILE A 89 12.90 5.55 11.76
C ILE A 89 12.87 6.77 12.70
N LEU A 90 11.71 7.05 13.27
CA LEU A 90 11.51 8.07 14.28
C LEU A 90 11.34 7.40 15.64
N GLN A 91 12.18 7.77 16.58
CA GLN A 91 12.08 7.38 17.98
C GLN A 91 11.15 8.35 18.71
N LEU A 92 10.02 7.82 19.21
CA LEU A 92 9.02 8.61 19.94
C LEU A 92 9.30 8.62 21.44
N ASP A 93 9.80 7.51 21.96
CA ASP A 93 10.21 7.33 23.35
C ASP A 93 11.39 6.33 23.43
N SER A 94 11.90 6.06 24.63
CA SER A 94 13.06 5.17 24.82
C SER A 94 12.86 3.75 24.28
N SER A 95 11.62 3.30 24.12
CA SER A 95 11.27 1.91 23.79
C SER A 95 10.58 1.75 22.44
N ASN A 96 9.94 2.79 21.90
CA ASN A 96 9.06 2.71 20.75
C ASN A 96 9.54 3.54 19.55
N LEU A 97 9.46 2.89 18.40
CA LEU A 97 9.84 3.42 17.09
C LEU A 97 8.61 3.48 16.18
N ILE A 98 8.59 4.45 15.28
CA ILE A 98 7.62 4.52 14.20
C ILE A 98 8.33 4.77 12.88
N LEU A 99 7.82 4.15 11.83
CA LEU A 99 8.38 4.28 10.49
C LEU A 99 7.75 5.49 9.79
N ILE A 100 8.58 6.34 9.20
CA ILE A 100 8.15 7.51 8.44
C ILE A 100 8.50 7.29 6.98
N LYS A 101 7.50 7.22 6.10
CA LYS A 101 7.69 7.33 4.66
C LYS A 101 7.77 8.80 4.29
N ARG A 102 8.96 9.26 3.95
CA ARG A 102 9.25 10.68 3.68
C ARG A 102 8.99 11.08 2.24
N GLY A 103 9.04 10.14 1.30
CA GLY A 103 8.80 10.40 -0.11
C GLY A 103 9.27 9.27 -1.03
N TRP A 104 9.25 9.53 -2.34
CA TRP A 104 9.74 8.62 -3.37
C TRP A 104 10.88 9.25 -4.18
N THR A 105 11.86 8.46 -4.60
CA THR A 105 12.95 8.89 -5.47
C THR A 105 13.24 7.84 -6.55
N ARG A 106 13.67 8.30 -7.73
CA ARG A 106 14.12 7.41 -8.81
C ARG A 106 15.52 6.83 -8.55
N LYS A 107 16.38 7.56 -7.85
CA LYS A 107 17.79 7.19 -7.60
C LYS A 107 18.12 7.38 -6.13
N ILE A 108 18.89 6.43 -5.60
CA ILE A 108 19.47 6.52 -4.25
C ILE A 108 20.74 7.35 -4.33
N ASP A 109 20.68 8.55 -3.77
CA ASP A 109 21.81 9.47 -3.62
C ASP A 109 22.40 9.32 -2.20
N ASP A 110 23.71 9.56 -2.06
CA ASP A 110 24.38 9.49 -0.76
C ASP A 110 23.82 10.50 0.25
N THR A 111 23.36 11.66 -0.24
CA THR A 111 22.71 12.69 0.57
C THR A 111 21.43 12.20 1.25
N LEU A 112 20.73 11.23 0.65
CA LEU A 112 19.49 10.67 1.17
C LEU A 112 19.71 9.58 2.22
N LYS A 113 20.92 9.02 2.33
CA LYS A 113 21.19 7.86 3.20
C LYS A 113 21.13 8.18 4.69
N LEU A 114 21.38 9.44 5.07
CA LEU A 114 21.56 9.83 6.47
C LEU A 114 20.63 10.96 6.91
N ASN A 115 20.06 10.82 8.09
CA ASN A 115 19.29 11.87 8.76
C ASN A 115 20.18 12.82 9.56
N ASN A 116 19.66 14.02 9.82
CA ASN A 116 20.22 14.86 10.88
C ASN A 116 19.60 14.36 12.19
N THR A 117 20.43 14.00 13.17
CA THR A 117 20.00 13.43 14.44
C THR A 117 20.10 14.41 15.60
N GLU A 118 20.54 15.64 15.34
CA GLU A 118 20.84 16.64 16.37
C GLU A 118 19.57 17.33 16.90
N GLU A 119 18.48 17.32 16.13
CA GLU A 119 17.25 18.02 16.46
C GLU A 119 16.03 17.10 16.53
N THR A 120 15.09 17.47 17.40
CA THR A 120 13.76 16.88 17.41
C THR A 120 13.06 17.20 16.09
N SER A 121 12.59 16.18 15.41
CA SER A 121 11.91 16.28 14.12
C SER A 121 10.41 16.13 14.30
N VAL A 122 9.65 16.97 13.59
CA VAL A 122 8.19 16.95 13.57
C VAL A 122 7.72 16.46 12.21
N PHE A 123 6.85 15.47 12.20
CA PHE A 123 6.26 14.91 10.99
C PHE A 123 4.75 14.94 11.05
N GLU A 124 4.13 15.44 9.99
CA GLU A 124 2.68 15.35 9.77
C GLU A 124 2.40 14.40 8.61
N GLY A 125 1.35 13.59 8.74
CA GLY A 125 1.00 12.64 7.71
C GLY A 125 -0.12 11.69 8.11
N VAL A 126 -0.41 10.73 7.24
CA VAL A 126 -1.47 9.74 7.44
C VAL A 126 -0.87 8.41 7.87
N LEU A 127 -1.43 7.79 8.92
CA LEU A 127 -1.02 6.48 9.39
C LEU A 127 -1.56 5.37 8.47
N TYR A 128 -0.70 4.52 7.97
CA TYR A 128 -1.07 3.30 7.27
C TYR A 128 -0.63 2.09 8.09
N PRO A 129 -1.39 0.98 8.09
CA PRO A 129 -0.91 -0.27 8.67
C PRO A 129 0.42 -0.66 8.06
N LEU A 130 1.38 -1.03 8.91
CA LEU A 130 2.65 -1.53 8.45
C LEU A 130 2.45 -2.89 7.76
N LYS A 131 2.95 -3.02 6.54
CA LYS A 131 2.81 -4.26 5.76
C LYS A 131 3.91 -5.25 6.12
N GLU A 132 3.52 -6.50 6.30
CA GLU A 132 4.46 -7.62 6.38
C GLU A 132 4.96 -8.05 5.00
N LYS A 133 6.01 -8.88 4.98
CA LYS A 133 6.54 -9.49 3.75
C LYS A 133 5.46 -10.34 3.08
N GLY A 134 5.21 -10.10 1.80
CA GLY A 134 4.31 -10.93 1.01
C GLY A 134 4.96 -12.23 0.53
N LEU A 135 4.16 -13.25 0.21
CA LEU A 135 4.63 -14.55 -0.29
C LEU A 135 5.50 -14.46 -1.55
N PHE A 136 5.23 -13.48 -2.42
CA PHE A 136 5.96 -13.26 -3.67
C PHE A 136 6.95 -12.09 -3.59
N THR A 137 7.20 -11.56 -2.39
CA THR A 137 8.20 -10.51 -2.20
C THR A 137 9.58 -11.16 -2.07
N PRO A 138 10.57 -10.78 -2.90
CA PRO A 138 11.93 -11.30 -2.78
C PRO A 138 12.55 -11.04 -1.41
N ASP A 139 13.53 -11.86 -1.05
CA ASP A 139 14.35 -11.62 0.14
C ASP A 139 15.26 -10.39 -0.02
N ASN A 140 15.48 -9.69 1.08
CA ASN A 140 16.42 -8.57 1.09
C ASN A 140 17.85 -9.08 0.90
N SER A 141 18.63 -8.41 0.05
CA SER A 141 20.02 -8.77 -0.25
C SER A 141 20.99 -7.74 0.34
N PRO A 142 22.03 -8.14 1.08
CA PRO A 142 23.09 -7.23 1.55
C PRO A 142 23.90 -6.59 0.42
N LYS A 143 23.83 -7.14 -0.80
CA LYS A 143 24.54 -6.59 -1.98
C LYS A 143 23.82 -5.40 -2.59
N GLU A 144 22.55 -5.18 -2.23
CA GLU A 144 21.73 -4.09 -2.74
C GLU A 144 21.68 -2.95 -1.73
N ASN A 145 21.64 -1.72 -2.23
CA ASN A 145 21.49 -0.51 -1.41
C ASN A 145 20.01 -0.18 -1.11
N PHE A 146 19.10 -1.10 -1.39
CA PHE A 146 17.67 -1.00 -1.13
C PHE A 146 17.15 -2.34 -0.58
N LEU A 147 15.91 -2.32 -0.11
CA LEU A 147 15.19 -3.47 0.42
C LEU A 147 13.91 -3.69 -0.38
N TYR A 148 13.44 -4.93 -0.47
CA TYR A 148 12.14 -5.26 -1.04
C TYR A 148 11.00 -5.11 -0.02
N TYR A 149 11.31 -5.30 1.27
CA TYR A 149 10.38 -5.11 2.37
C TYR A 149 11.11 -4.61 3.62
N PHE A 150 10.36 -3.96 4.51
CA PHE A 150 10.87 -3.55 5.81
C PHE A 150 10.81 -4.74 6.78
N ASP A 151 11.98 -5.27 7.17
CA ASP A 151 12.07 -6.37 8.12
C ASP A 151 11.94 -5.85 9.56
N LYS A 152 10.68 -5.67 9.99
CA LYS A 152 10.35 -5.19 11.33
C LYS A 152 11.01 -6.04 12.41
N LYS A 153 10.87 -7.37 12.36
CA LYS A 153 11.33 -8.27 13.43
C LYS A 153 12.84 -8.22 13.59
N LYS A 154 13.57 -8.19 12.46
CA LYS A 154 15.02 -8.04 12.47
C LYS A 154 15.45 -6.73 13.12
N LEU A 155 14.86 -5.60 12.71
CA LEU A 155 15.22 -4.30 13.27
C LEU A 155 14.78 -4.11 14.73
N GLU A 156 13.67 -4.70 15.16
CA GLU A 156 13.27 -4.72 16.58
C GLU A 156 14.33 -5.41 17.44
N HIS A 157 14.86 -6.53 16.97
CA HIS A 157 15.92 -7.27 17.65
C HIS A 157 17.26 -6.50 17.65
N GLU A 158 17.66 -5.93 16.51
CA GLU A 158 18.92 -5.18 16.39
C GLU A 158 18.94 -3.89 17.21
N LEU A 159 17.80 -3.19 17.30
CA LEU A 159 17.68 -1.92 18.01
C LEU A 159 17.26 -2.09 19.48
N ASN A 160 16.83 -3.28 19.89
CA ASN A 160 16.22 -3.54 21.21
C ASN A 160 15.03 -2.60 21.52
N ASN A 161 14.22 -2.34 20.49
CA ASN A 161 13.06 -1.44 20.51
C ASN A 161 11.87 -2.09 19.79
N LYS A 162 10.66 -1.59 20.03
CA LYS A 162 9.44 -2.07 19.35
C LYS A 162 8.95 -1.05 18.33
N PHE A 163 8.49 -1.52 17.17
CA PHE A 163 7.80 -0.65 16.19
C PHE A 163 6.30 -0.65 16.46
N TYR A 164 5.72 0.55 16.43
CA TYR A 164 4.28 0.70 16.22
C TYR A 164 3.87 -0.07 14.95
N PRO A 165 2.67 -0.68 14.90
CA PRO A 165 2.20 -1.43 13.74
C PRO A 165 1.75 -0.51 12.58
N TYR A 166 2.37 0.66 12.47
CA TYR A 166 2.02 1.71 11.52
C TYR A 166 3.25 2.32 10.88
N ILE A 167 3.04 2.81 9.66
CA ILE A 167 3.92 3.72 8.95
C ILE A 167 3.20 5.05 8.74
N LEU A 168 3.83 6.16 9.11
CA LEU A 168 3.33 7.49 8.77
C LEU A 168 3.79 7.84 7.36
N VAL A 169 2.85 8.11 6.47
CA VAL A 169 3.13 8.64 5.13
C VAL A 169 3.05 10.15 5.21
N GLN A 170 4.20 10.80 5.07
CA GLN A 170 4.34 12.24 5.17
C GLN A 170 3.58 12.93 4.05
N ASP A 171 2.83 13.96 4.40
CA ASP A 171 1.92 14.64 3.48
C ASP A 171 2.51 15.97 2.94
N GLN A 172 3.46 16.55 3.67
CA GLN A 172 4.19 17.76 3.31
C GLN A 172 5.50 17.46 2.58
N LYS A 173 5.99 18.43 1.79
CA LYS A 173 7.33 18.35 1.22
C LYS A 173 8.37 18.20 2.32
N ASP A 174 9.36 17.36 2.05
CA ASP A 174 10.45 17.18 2.97
C ASP A 174 11.35 18.42 2.99
N LEU A 175 11.55 18.99 4.18
CA LEU A 175 12.37 20.20 4.35
C LEU A 175 13.86 19.93 4.12
N LYS A 176 14.34 18.70 4.38
CA LYS A 176 15.74 18.31 4.20
C LYS A 176 15.99 17.78 2.78
N PHE A 177 15.04 17.03 2.23
CA PHE A 177 15.18 16.31 0.98
C PHE A 177 14.20 16.83 -0.09
N SER A 178 14.50 18.00 -0.64
CA SER A 178 13.66 18.68 -1.63
C SER A 178 13.39 17.88 -2.92
N ASN A 179 14.26 16.93 -3.25
CA ASN A 179 14.18 16.09 -4.44
C ASN A 179 13.21 14.89 -4.28
N LEU A 180 12.64 14.69 -3.10
CA LEU A 180 11.66 13.63 -2.89
C LEU A 180 10.31 13.99 -3.49
N GLU A 181 9.76 13.07 -4.27
CA GLU A 181 8.38 13.14 -4.72
C GLU A 181 7.47 12.73 -3.56
N ASN A 182 6.87 13.72 -2.91
CA ASN A 182 5.95 13.50 -1.81
C ASN A 182 4.52 13.47 -2.35
N LYS A 183 3.82 12.39 -2.03
CA LYS A 183 2.38 12.28 -2.29
C LYS A 183 1.66 12.24 -0.96
N GLN A 184 0.69 13.14 -0.82
CA GLN A 184 -0.18 13.25 0.34
C GLN A 184 -0.85 11.90 0.67
N ILE A 185 -1.11 11.09 -0.36
CA ILE A 185 -1.85 9.83 -0.26
C ILE A 185 -1.17 8.76 -1.13
N VAL A 186 -1.09 7.54 -0.59
CA VAL A 186 -0.62 6.39 -1.36
C VAL A 186 -1.70 6.04 -2.37
N THR A 187 -1.40 6.15 -3.66
CA THR A 187 -2.33 5.72 -4.70
C THR A 187 -2.57 4.22 -4.66
N ILE A 188 -3.85 3.84 -4.72
CA ILE A 188 -4.29 2.47 -4.53
C ILE A 188 -4.93 1.93 -5.82
N SER A 189 -4.20 1.73 -6.92
CA SER A 189 -4.69 1.16 -8.22
C SER A 189 -6.23 1.25 -8.39
N ASN A 190 -7.00 0.19 -8.64
CA ASN A 190 -8.49 0.17 -8.76
C ASN A 190 -9.00 -0.03 -10.19
N ASN A 191 -8.58 -1.14 -10.79
CA ASN A 191 -9.02 -1.57 -12.12
C ASN A 191 -10.25 -2.50 -12.03
N HIS A 192 -10.95 -2.56 -10.89
CA HIS A 192 -12.01 -3.53 -10.63
C HIS A 192 -13.20 -3.39 -11.61
N LEU A 193 -13.51 -2.18 -12.07
CA LEU A 193 -14.52 -1.96 -13.10
C LEU A 193 -14.17 -2.64 -14.43
N GLN A 194 -12.92 -2.48 -14.90
CA GLN A 194 -12.46 -3.10 -16.15
C GLN A 194 -12.56 -4.63 -16.08
N TYR A 195 -12.18 -5.22 -14.94
CA TYR A 195 -12.34 -6.65 -14.72
C TYR A 195 -13.81 -7.06 -14.65
N ALA A 196 -14.68 -6.31 -13.96
CA ALA A 196 -16.10 -6.58 -13.91
C ALA A 196 -16.72 -6.65 -15.32
N VAL A 197 -16.43 -5.65 -16.17
CA VAL A 197 -16.86 -5.62 -17.57
C VAL A 197 -16.36 -6.86 -18.32
N THR A 198 -15.10 -7.24 -18.14
CA THR A 198 -14.52 -8.43 -18.79
C THR A 198 -15.30 -9.69 -18.41
N TRP A 199 -15.59 -9.90 -17.12
CA TRP A 199 -16.33 -11.06 -16.64
C TRP A 199 -17.76 -11.11 -17.17
N PHE A 200 -18.47 -9.97 -17.19
CA PHE A 200 -19.83 -9.91 -17.72
C PHE A 200 -19.87 -10.11 -19.24
N VAL A 201 -18.93 -9.55 -20.00
CA VAL A 201 -18.84 -9.76 -21.45
C VAL A 201 -18.59 -11.23 -21.77
N LEU A 202 -17.68 -11.89 -21.04
CA LEU A 202 -17.46 -13.33 -21.18
C LEU A 202 -18.72 -14.15 -20.84
N ALA A 203 -19.42 -13.80 -19.76
CA ALA A 203 -20.67 -14.46 -19.38
C ALA A 203 -21.73 -14.34 -20.50
N ILE A 204 -21.92 -13.13 -21.04
CA ILE A 204 -22.85 -12.87 -22.15
C ILE A 204 -22.47 -13.66 -23.40
N GLY A 205 -21.18 -13.71 -23.75
CA GLY A 205 -20.69 -14.49 -24.89
C GLY A 205 -21.03 -15.98 -24.75
N ILE A 206 -20.83 -16.56 -23.57
CA ILE A 206 -21.19 -17.97 -23.30
C ILE A 206 -22.72 -18.16 -23.32
N ILE A 207 -23.50 -17.23 -22.76
CA ILE A 207 -24.97 -17.28 -22.82
C ILE A 207 -25.45 -17.32 -24.27
N ILE A 208 -24.92 -16.44 -25.12
CA ILE A 208 -25.28 -16.37 -26.55
C ILE A 208 -24.90 -17.69 -27.24
N ALA A 209 -23.67 -18.17 -27.05
CA ALA A 209 -23.21 -19.43 -27.66
C ALA A 209 -24.06 -20.63 -27.20
N PHE A 210 -24.37 -20.71 -25.91
CA PHE A 210 -25.21 -21.75 -25.33
C PHE A 210 -26.64 -21.71 -25.87
N TRP A 211 -27.21 -20.50 -26.04
CA TRP A 211 -28.53 -20.32 -26.63
C TRP A 211 -28.57 -20.78 -28.10
N PHE A 212 -27.57 -20.44 -28.92
CA PHE A 212 -27.45 -20.93 -30.28
C PHE A 212 -27.31 -22.45 -30.35
N TYR A 213 -26.50 -23.05 -29.46
CA TYR A 213 -26.37 -24.51 -29.36
C TYR A 213 -27.70 -25.19 -28.99
N LYS A 214 -28.52 -24.57 -28.15
CA LYS A 214 -29.82 -25.10 -27.73
C LYS A 214 -30.91 -24.98 -28.79
N ARG A 215 -30.79 -24.02 -29.70
CA ARG A 215 -31.71 -23.84 -30.83
C ARG A 215 -31.47 -24.82 -31.97
N LYS A 216 -30.26 -25.39 -32.07
CA LYS A 216 -29.91 -26.47 -33.00
C LYS A 216 -30.28 -27.83 -32.41
#